data_AF-A0A822BZ41-F1
#
_entry.id   AF-A0A822BZ41-F1
#
_cell.length_a   1.000
_cell.length_b   1.000
_cell.length_c   1.000
_cell.angle_alpha   90.00
_cell.angle_beta   90.00
_cell.angle_gamma   90.00
#
_symmetry.space_group_name_H-M   'P 1'
#
loop_
_entity.id
_entity.type
_entity.pdbx_description
1 polymer ?
#
loop_
_entity_poly.entity_id
_entity_poly.type
_entity_poly.pdbx_seq_one_letter_code
_entity_poly.pdbx_strand_id
1 'polypeptide(L)'
;YISIILTREIWYKKFIGLKFNENTAKEYASIFVNNEINANMISDLNDDILRSMGIEKAGHRIQILRLKPSPLHQNTIRPIGTNYRSLVESAPVVSQL
;
A
#
# COMPACT_ATOMS: atom_id res chain seq x y z
N TYR A 1 -16.74 3.07 15.16
CA TYR A 1 -15.67 2.63 14.25
C TYR A 1 -15.98 1.21 13.81
N ILE A 2 -16.19 0.98 12.51
CA ILE A 2 -16.38 -0.38 11.98
C ILE A 2 -14.98 -0.98 11.83
N SER A 3 -14.62 -1.92 12.70
CA SER A 3 -13.39 -2.71 12.53
C SER A 3 -13.62 -3.73 11.43
N ILE A 4 -12.97 -3.55 10.28
CA ILE A 4 -13.01 -4.53 9.19
C ILE A 4 -12.13 -5.71 9.62
N ILE A 5 -12.75 -6.75 10.16
CA ILE A 5 -12.07 -8.00 10.52
C ILE A 5 -11.60 -8.67 9.22
N LEU A 6 -10.29 -8.86 9.09
CA LEU A 6 -9.71 -9.54 7.95
C LEU A 6 -9.57 -11.04 8.25
N THR A 7 -10.14 -11.88 7.38
CA THR A 7 -10.02 -13.33 7.51
C THR A 7 -8.63 -13.81 7.10
N ARG A 8 -8.28 -15.03 7.54
CA ARG A 8 -7.02 -15.69 7.17
C ARG A 8 -6.82 -15.75 5.65
N GLU A 9 -7.88 -15.98 4.88
CA GLU A 9 -7.81 -16.05 3.42
C GLU A 9 -7.45 -14.70 2.79
N ILE A 10 -7.99 -13.59 3.32
CA ILE A 10 -7.67 -12.25 2.82
C ILE A 10 -6.21 -11.90 3.12
N TRP A 11 -5.74 -12.21 4.33
CA TRP A 11 -4.34 -12.03 4.69
C TRP A 11 -3.41 -12.89 3.83
N TYR A 12 -3.75 -14.15 3.61
CA TYR A 12 -3.02 -15.04 2.72
C TYR A 12 -2.87 -14.44 1.32
N LYS A 13 -3.96 -13.98 0.70
CA LYS A 13 -3.93 -13.34 -0.62
C LYS A 13 -3.04 -12.09 -0.64
N LYS A 14 -3.05 -11.29 0.42
CA LYS A 14 -2.15 -10.12 0.57
C LYS A 14 -0.68 -10.56 0.61
N PHE A 15 -0.34 -11.58 1.39
CA PHE A 15 1.04 -12.07 1.50
C PHE A 15 1.52 -12.75 0.20
N ILE A 16 0.65 -13.44 -0.53
CA ILE A 16 0.95 -13.92 -1.89
C ILE A 16 1.19 -12.74 -2.84
N GLY A 17 0.40 -11.68 -2.76
CA GLY A 17 0.61 -10.44 -3.52
C GLY A 17 1.96 -9.78 -3.23
N LEU A 18 2.46 -9.91 -2.00
CA LEU A 18 3.80 -9.51 -1.61
C LEU A 18 4.90 -10.46 -2.08
N LYS A 19 4.61 -11.53 -2.84
CA LYS A 19 5.59 -12.52 -3.31
C LYS A 19 6.19 -13.42 -2.21
N PHE A 20 5.50 -13.60 -1.08
CA PHE A 20 5.84 -14.70 -0.18
C PHE A 20 5.44 -16.05 -0.79
N ASN A 21 6.19 -17.11 -0.48
CA ASN A 21 5.79 -18.47 -0.83
C ASN A 21 4.51 -18.88 -0.05
N GLU A 22 3.83 -19.92 -0.51
CA GLU A 22 2.54 -20.32 0.06
C GLU A 22 2.60 -20.69 1.54
N ASN A 23 3.66 -21.38 1.97
CA ASN A 23 3.82 -21.81 3.36
C ASN A 23 3.99 -20.60 4.28
N THR A 24 4.91 -19.70 3.93
CA THR A 24 5.16 -18.45 4.67
C THR A 24 3.93 -17.54 4.66
N ALA A 25 3.20 -17.46 3.54
CA ALA A 25 1.97 -16.67 3.46
C ALA A 25 0.86 -17.22 4.37
N LYS A 26 0.69 -18.55 4.44
CA LYS A 26 -0.29 -19.20 5.35
C LYS A 26 0.09 -19.00 6.82
N GLU A 27 1.37 -19.11 7.13
CA GLU A 27 1.91 -18.87 8.46
C GLU A 27 1.66 -17.42 8.90
N TYR A 28 2.04 -16.44 8.08
CA TYR A 28 1.85 -15.02 8.40
C TYR A 28 0.37 -14.63 8.45
N ALA A 29 -0.47 -15.21 7.60
CA ALA A 29 -1.91 -15.03 7.71
C ALA A 29 -2.47 -15.54 9.04
N SER A 30 -1.96 -16.66 9.55
CA SER A 30 -2.36 -17.18 10.85
C SER A 30 -1.88 -16.29 11.99
N ILE A 31 -0.63 -15.81 11.93
CA ILE A 31 -0.08 -14.85 12.91
C ILE A 31 -0.94 -13.59 12.96
N PHE A 32 -1.26 -12.99 11.81
CA PHE A 32 -2.03 -11.75 11.75
C PHE A 32 -3.46 -11.91 12.28
N VAL A 33 -4.12 -13.04 11.99
CA VAL A 33 -5.46 -13.34 12.54
C VAL A 33 -5.40 -13.61 14.04
N ASN A 34 -4.41 -14.38 14.51
CA ASN A 34 -4.26 -14.72 15.92
C ASN A 34 -3.92 -13.50 16.80
N ASN A 35 -3.27 -12.49 16.21
CA ASN A 35 -2.99 -11.21 16.87
C ASN A 35 -4.07 -10.14 16.57
N GLU A 36 -5.20 -10.54 15.98
CA GLU A 36 -6.35 -9.67 15.67
C GLU A 36 -5.98 -8.41 14.85
N ILE A 37 -4.95 -8.52 14.00
CA ILE A 37 -4.47 -7.42 13.18
C ILE A 37 -5.48 -7.14 12.07
N ASN A 38 -6.04 -5.92 12.11
CA ASN A 38 -6.99 -5.43 11.13
C ASN A 38 -6.32 -4.50 10.11
N ALA A 39 -7.03 -4.22 9.01
CA ALA A 39 -6.52 -3.35 7.94
C ALA A 39 -6.08 -1.97 8.46
N ASN A 40 -6.79 -1.41 9.43
CA ASN A 40 -6.52 -0.10 10.01
C ASN A 40 -5.26 -0.08 10.86
N MET A 41 -4.88 -1.23 11.46
CA MET A 41 -3.71 -1.37 12.32
C MET A 41 -2.41 -1.53 11.53
N ILE A 42 -2.49 -1.75 10.20
CA ILE A 42 -1.30 -1.89 9.35
C ILE A 42 -0.40 -0.66 9.47
N SER A 43 -1.00 0.54 9.57
CA SER A 43 -0.28 1.81 9.74
C SER A 43 0.53 1.86 11.03
N ASP A 44 0.07 1.18 12.08
CA ASP A 44 0.67 1.17 13.41
C ASP A 44 1.76 0.09 13.59
N LEU A 45 1.81 -0.90 12.69
CA LEU A 45 2.82 -1.96 12.73
C LEU A 45 4.23 -1.38 12.61
N ASN A 46 5.18 -1.80 13.43
CA ASN A 46 6.59 -1.44 13.32
C ASN A 46 7.47 -2.69 13.35
N ASP A 47 8.78 -2.51 13.20
CA ASP A 47 9.72 -3.65 13.17
C ASP A 47 9.64 -4.50 14.44
N ASP A 48 9.56 -3.85 15.61
CA ASP A 48 9.49 -4.49 16.92
C ASP A 48 8.20 -5.29 17.12
N ILE A 49 7.05 -4.74 16.71
CA ILE A 49 5.75 -5.42 16.79
C ILE A 49 5.76 -6.66 15.90
N LEU A 50 6.23 -6.54 14.65
CA LEU A 50 6.32 -7.68 13.73
C LEU A 50 7.29 -8.76 14.26
N ARG A 51 8.39 -8.35 14.88
CA ARG A 51 9.34 -9.26 15.52
C ARG A 51 8.71 -9.96 16.73
N SER A 52 7.98 -9.23 17.58
CA SER A 52 7.28 -9.77 18.74
C SER A 52 6.16 -10.74 18.36
N MET A 53 5.57 -10.60 17.18
CA MET A 53 4.59 -11.55 16.64
C MET A 53 5.22 -12.83 16.04
N GLY A 54 6.55 -12.95 16.01
CA GLY A 54 7.25 -14.12 15.49
C GLY A 54 7.80 -13.96 14.07
N ILE A 55 7.79 -12.76 13.48
CA ILE A 55 8.35 -12.52 12.15
C ILE A 55 9.84 -12.14 12.27
N GLU A 56 10.68 -13.14 12.46
CA GLU A 56 12.10 -12.93 12.80
C GLU A 56 12.96 -12.44 11.63
N LYS A 57 12.56 -12.75 10.39
CA LYS A 57 13.32 -12.37 9.19
C LYS A 57 13.13 -10.88 8.88
N ALA A 58 14.20 -10.09 9.03
CA ALA A 58 14.18 -8.65 8.77
C ALA A 58 13.68 -8.28 7.37
N GLY A 59 14.11 -9.02 6.32
CA GLY A 59 13.62 -8.80 4.97
C GLY A 59 12.10 -8.99 4.83
N HIS A 60 11.53 -9.95 5.55
CA HIS A 60 10.09 -10.19 5.54
C HIS A 60 9.34 -9.07 6.27
N ARG A 61 9.86 -8.60 7.41
CA ARG A 61 9.29 -7.45 8.13
C ARG A 61 9.26 -6.20 7.25
N ILE A 62 10.37 -5.85 6.60
CA ILE A 62 10.44 -4.72 5.66
C ILE A 62 9.39 -4.86 4.55
N GLN A 63 9.25 -6.05 3.99
CA GLN A 63 8.30 -6.32 2.92
C GLN A 63 6.83 -6.21 3.37
N ILE A 64 6.53 -6.62 4.60
CA ILE A 64 5.21 -6.45 5.23
C ILE A 64 4.93 -4.98 5.54
N LEU A 65 5.91 -4.21 6.01
CA LEU A 65 5.77 -2.78 6.26
C LEU A 65 5.48 -1.98 4.99
N ARG A 66 5.77 -2.51 3.80
CA ARG A 66 5.34 -1.91 2.51
C ARG A 66 3.83 -1.98 2.27
N LEU A 67 3.06 -2.74 3.06
CA LEU A 67 1.60 -2.71 3.02
C LEU A 67 1.01 -1.40 3.56
N LYS A 68 1.81 -0.61 4.30
CA LYS A 68 1.35 0.67 4.82
C LYS A 68 0.92 1.57 3.67
N PRO A 69 -0.28 2.18 3.75
CA PRO A 69 -0.67 3.18 2.77
C PRO A 69 0.38 4.30 2.78
N SER A 70 0.94 4.60 1.61
CA SER A 70 1.84 5.74 1.49
C SER A 70 1.08 7.01 1.88
N PRO A 71 1.65 7.91 2.69
CA PRO A 71 1.00 9.15 3.11
C PRO A 71 0.72 10.15 1.96
N LEU A 72 1.00 9.80 0.70
CA LEU A 72 0.96 10.70 -0.47
C LEU A 72 -0.32 10.65 -1.31
N HIS A 73 -1.44 10.11 -0.84
CA HIS A 73 -2.72 10.19 -1.57
C HIS A 73 -3.92 10.61 -0.72
N GLN A 74 -3.73 11.59 0.14
CA GLN A 74 -4.83 12.45 0.60
C GLN A 74 -4.67 13.81 -0.10
N ASN A 75 -5.63 14.16 -0.94
CA ASN A 75 -5.71 15.35 -1.82
C ASN A 75 -4.84 15.35 -3.10
N THR A 76 -5.42 14.84 -4.20
CA THR A 76 -5.42 15.62 -5.44
C THR A 76 -6.74 15.39 -6.17
N ILE A 77 -7.79 16.14 -5.78
CA ILE A 77 -8.71 16.62 -6.80
C ILE A 77 -7.84 17.46 -7.72
N ARG A 78 -7.41 16.88 -8.84
CA ARG A 78 -6.74 17.63 -9.90
C ARG A 78 -7.78 18.63 -10.40
N PRO A 79 -7.55 19.96 -10.39
CA PRO A 79 -8.33 20.80 -11.29
C PRO A 79 -8.11 20.23 -12.69
N ILE A 80 -9.21 19.90 -13.36
CA ILE A 80 -9.23 19.49 -14.75
C ILE A 80 -8.67 20.66 -15.57
N GLY A 81 -7.35 20.65 -15.78
CA GLY A 81 -6.69 21.37 -16.84
C GLY A 81 -6.87 20.54 -18.11
N THR A 82 -8.02 20.69 -18.76
CA THR A 82 -8.19 20.24 -20.14
C THR A 82 -7.20 20.98 -21.02
N ASN A 83 -6.14 20.30 -21.46
CA ASN A 83 -5.49 20.63 -22.71
C ASN A 83 -5.46 19.37 -23.58
N TYR A 84 -6.54 19.24 -24.35
CA TYR A 84 -6.58 18.38 -25.50
C TYR A 84 -5.60 18.93 -26.52
N ARG A 85 -4.67 18.06 -26.90
CA ARG A 85 -3.87 18.10 -28.12
C ARG A 85 -4.72 18.56 -29.32
N SER A 86 -4.72 19.87 -29.60
CA SER A 86 -4.99 20.45 -30.91
C SER A 86 -3.64 20.95 -31.41
N LEU A 87 -3.01 20.17 -32.28
CA LEU A 87 -2.95 20.42 -33.71
C LEU A 87 -1.87 21.47 -34.04
N VAL A 88 -0.75 20.94 -34.53
CA VAL A 88 0.15 21.47 -35.57
C VAL A 88 0.62 22.92 -35.44
N GLU A 89 1.92 23.05 -35.14
CA GLU A 89 2.90 23.73 -35.99
C GLU A 89 2.44 25.00 -36.70
N SER A 90 2.86 26.17 -36.18
CA SER A 90 3.38 27.33 -36.92
C SER A 90 3.57 28.50 -35.96
N ALA A 91 4.82 28.81 -35.59
CA ALA A 91 5.18 30.17 -35.19
C ALA A 91 5.16 31.06 -36.46
N PRO A 92 4.91 32.39 -36.40
CA PRO A 92 5.89 33.30 -35.80
C PRO A 92 5.33 34.48 -34.98
N VAL A 93 6.11 34.81 -33.94
CA VAL A 93 6.62 36.13 -33.49
C VAL A 93 5.85 37.40 -33.88
N VAL A 94 5.52 38.24 -32.86
CA VAL A 94 5.97 39.64 -32.65
C VAL A 94 4.89 40.49 -31.93
N SER A 95 5.30 40.95 -30.74
CA SER A 95 5.12 42.22 -30.03
C SER A 95 3.83 43.07 -30.07
N GLN A 96 3.56 43.53 -28.85
CA GLN A 96 2.81 44.71 -28.40
C GLN A 96 2.80 45.92 -29.34
N LEU A 97 1.64 46.58 -29.44
CA LEU A 97 1.36 47.94 -28.91
C LEU A 97 -0.15 48.21 -28.89
#